data_AF-A0A1B6JKE1-F1
#
_entry.id   AF-A0A1B6JKE1-F1
#
_cell.length_a   1.000
_cell.length_b   1.000
_cell.length_c   1.000
_cell.angle_alpha   90.00
_cell.angle_beta   90.00
_cell.angle_gamma   90.00
#
_symmetry.space_group_name_H-M   'P 1'
#
loop_
_entity.id
_entity.type
_entity.pdbx_description
1 polymer ?
#
loop_
_entity_poly.entity_id
_entity_poly.type
_entity_poly.pdbx_seq_one_letter_code
_entity_poly.pdbx_strand_id
1 'polypeptide(L)'
;GRLTMQEIRKALEMGYKIVEMYELWEYEVARYETGGLFTDFINKFLKIKQEASGYPSWCLTEEDKAKYIHSYHEHEGIHLDPTKIEKNGGLRSLAKLMLN
;
A
#
# COMPACT_ATOMS: atom_id res chain seq x y z
N GLY A 1 -21.53 16.07 14.83
CA GLY A 1 -20.69 15.09 14.11
C GLY A 1 -19.36 14.96 14.82
N ARG A 2 -18.69 13.81 14.73
CA ARG A 2 -17.32 13.65 15.22
C ARG A 2 -16.37 14.07 14.09
N LEU A 3 -15.38 14.89 14.41
CA LEU A 3 -14.38 15.36 13.46
C LEU A 3 -13.01 14.92 13.96
N THR A 4 -12.16 14.52 13.03
CA THR A 4 -10.73 14.30 13.27
C THR A 4 -10.01 15.64 13.31
N MET A 5 -8.83 15.67 13.95
CA MET A 5 -8.00 16.87 13.98
C MET A 5 -7.60 17.35 12.58
N GLN A 6 -7.47 16.44 11.60
CA GLN A 6 -7.18 16.79 10.21
C GLN A 6 -8.35 17.54 9.55
N GLU A 7 -9.59 17.07 9.76
CA GLU A 7 -10.79 17.74 9.26
C GLU A 7 -10.97 19.12 9.89
N ILE A 8 -10.70 19.27 11.20
CA ILE A 8 -10.77 20.56 11.90
C ILE A 8 -9.75 21.55 11.31
N ARG A 9 -8.49 21.11 11.11
CA ARG A 9 -7.46 21.95 10.46
C ARG A 9 -7.89 22.38 9.07
N LYS A 10 -8.46 21.46 8.28
CA LYS A 10 -8.92 21.77 6.93
C LYS A 10 -10.10 22.75 6.93
N ALA A 11 -11.03 22.61 7.87
CA ALA A 11 -12.15 23.54 8.02
C ALA A 11 -11.67 24.97 8.38
N LEU A 12 -10.67 25.08 9.25
CA LEU A 12 -10.06 26.38 9.58
C LEU A 12 -9.37 27.01 8.37
N GLU A 13 -8.64 26.24 7.57
CA GLU A 13 -8.05 26.72 6.30
C GLU A 13 -9.11 27.27 5.33
N MET A 14 -10.29 26.64 5.31
CA MET A 14 -11.41 27.06 4.46
C MET A 14 -12.21 28.24 5.05
N GLY A 15 -11.78 28.80 6.18
CA GLY A 15 -12.40 29.98 6.81
C GLY A 15 -13.59 29.68 7.71
N TYR A 16 -13.86 28.40 7.99
CA TYR A 16 -14.89 28.03 8.98
C TYR A 16 -14.41 28.35 10.39
N LYS A 17 -15.37 28.63 11.28
CA LYS A 17 -15.12 28.92 12.69
C LYS A 17 -15.63 27.78 13.56
N ILE A 18 -14.82 27.39 14.53
CA ILE A 18 -15.25 26.47 15.58
C ILE A 18 -16.13 27.28 16.53
N VAL A 19 -17.41 26.88 16.64
CA VAL A 19 -18.38 27.54 17.53
C VAL A 19 -18.28 26.95 18.92
N GLU A 20 -18.29 25.62 19.03
CA GLU A 20 -18.22 24.88 20.29
C GLU A 20 -17.47 23.55 20.11
N MET A 21 -16.73 23.15 21.15
CA MET A 21 -16.02 21.87 21.22
C MET A 21 -16.34 21.22 22.56
N TYR A 22 -16.92 20.02 22.53
CA TYR A 22 -17.43 19.34 23.71
C TYR A 22 -16.44 18.29 24.27
N GLU A 23 -15.75 17.57 23.39
CA GLU A 23 -14.79 16.51 23.78
C GLU A 23 -13.61 16.49 22.82
N LEU A 24 -12.39 16.35 23.37
CA LEU A 24 -11.16 16.16 22.63
C LEU A 24 -10.48 14.87 23.12
N TRP A 25 -10.26 13.95 22.18
CA TRP A 25 -9.60 12.67 22.45
C TRP A 25 -8.21 12.68 21.81
N GLU A 26 -7.16 12.62 22.64
CA GLU A 26 -5.78 12.50 22.19
C GLU A 26 -5.32 11.05 22.34
N TYR A 27 -4.55 10.57 21.36
CA TYR A 27 -3.99 9.22 21.34
C TYR A 27 -2.51 9.31 21.02
N GLU A 28 -1.72 8.44 21.67
CA GLU A 28 -0.31 8.30 21.35
C GLU A 28 -0.14 7.72 19.94
N VAL A 29 0.71 8.37 19.15
CA VAL A 29 1.02 7.91 17.80
C VAL A 29 2.38 7.24 17.84
N ALA A 30 2.39 5.91 17.69
CA ALA A 30 3.63 5.17 17.44
C ALA A 30 4.24 5.63 16.12
N ARG A 31 5.46 6.15 16.16
CA ARG A 31 6.26 6.41 14.96
C ARG A 31 7.24 5.25 14.79
N TYR A 32 7.19 4.62 13.63
CA TYR A 32 8.11 3.57 13.26
C TYR A 32 9.26 4.18 12.46
N GLU A 33 10.50 3.94 12.86
CA GLU A 33 11.68 4.43 12.14
C GLU A 33 11.95 3.62 10.86
N THR A 34 11.59 2.33 10.88
CA THR A 34 11.70 1.42 9.73
C THR A 34 10.44 0.56 9.64
N GLY A 35 9.70 0.69 8.53
CA GLY A 35 8.43 -0.01 8.34
C GLY A 35 7.30 0.57 9.21
N GLY A 36 6.34 -0.28 9.57
CA GLY A 36 5.14 0.08 10.32
C GLY A 36 4.33 -1.16 10.67
N LEU A 37 3.31 -1.00 11.51
CA LEU A 37 2.47 -2.10 12.01
C LEU A 37 1.93 -3.03 10.91
N PHE A 38 1.66 -2.47 9.73
CA PHE A 38 1.08 -3.19 8.60
C PHE A 38 2.07 -3.47 7.47
N THR A 39 3.35 -3.11 7.60
CA THR A 39 4.32 -3.21 6.50
C THR A 39 4.46 -4.65 6.00
N ASP A 40 4.65 -5.62 6.89
CA ASP A 40 4.79 -7.02 6.47
C ASP A 40 3.52 -7.58 5.84
N PHE A 41 2.36 -7.18 6.36
CA PHE A 41 1.07 -7.56 5.82
C PHE A 41 0.88 -7.00 4.40
N ILE A 42 1.14 -5.71 4.21
CA ILE A 42 1.03 -5.05 2.90
C ILE A 42 2.03 -5.66 1.93
N ASN A 43 3.29 -5.81 2.33
CA ASN A 43 4.35 -6.38 1.48
C ASN A 43 4.00 -7.80 1.02
N LYS A 44 3.44 -8.63 1.91
CA LYS A 44 3.00 -9.98 1.58
C LYS A 44 1.92 -9.99 0.50
N PHE A 45 0.85 -9.23 0.68
CA PHE A 45 -0.25 -9.24 -0.29
C PHE A 45 0.07 -8.47 -1.57
N LEU A 46 0.93 -7.46 -1.50
CA LEU A 46 1.44 -6.76 -2.68
C LEU A 46 2.29 -7.69 -3.55
N LYS A 47 3.18 -8.49 -2.93
CA LYS A 47 3.94 -9.55 -3.60
C LYS A 47 3.01 -10.55 -4.30
N ILE A 48 2.04 -11.13 -3.57
CA ILE A 48 1.11 -12.13 -4.13
C ILE A 48 0.31 -11.54 -5.29
N LYS A 49 -0.19 -10.30 -5.14
CA LYS A 49 -0.94 -9.60 -6.18
C LYS A 49 -0.10 -9.39 -7.43
N GLN A 50 1.17 -9.04 -7.28
CA GLN A 50 2.06 -8.79 -8.39
C GLN A 50 2.45 -10.09 -9.11
N GLU A 51 2.83 -11.12 -8.37
CA GLU A 51 3.15 -12.45 -8.91
C GLU A 51 1.95 -13.03 -9.68
N ALA A 52 0.74 -12.93 -9.11
CA ALA A 52 -0.49 -13.37 -9.74
C ALA A 52 -0.93 -12.54 -10.97
N SER A 53 -0.28 -11.41 -11.25
CA SER A 53 -0.55 -10.62 -12.46
C SER A 53 0.20 -11.16 -13.68
N GLY A 54 1.21 -12.03 -13.48
CA GLY A 54 2.11 -12.48 -14.53
C GLY A 54 3.09 -11.40 -15.00
N TYR A 55 3.90 -11.74 -15.99
CA TYR A 55 4.84 -10.78 -16.58
C TYR A 55 4.11 -9.76 -17.47
N PRO A 56 4.58 -8.51 -17.50
CA PRO A 56 4.16 -7.51 -18.49
C PRO A 56 4.38 -7.97 -19.94
N SER A 57 3.62 -7.40 -20.88
CA SER A 57 3.72 -7.72 -22.31
C SER A 57 5.07 -7.41 -22.95
N TRP A 58 5.87 -6.53 -22.35
CA TRP A 58 7.21 -6.20 -22.82
C TRP A 58 8.28 -7.20 -22.36
N CYS A 59 7.97 -8.10 -21.42
CA CYS A 59 8.93 -9.11 -20.96
C CYS A 59 8.92 -10.31 -21.88
N LEU A 60 9.76 -10.27 -22.93
CA LEU A 60 9.83 -11.32 -23.95
C LEU A 60 11.02 -12.26 -23.72
N THR A 61 12.12 -11.74 -23.19
CA THR A 61 13.33 -12.52 -22.90
C THR A 61 13.54 -12.74 -21.40
N GLU A 62 14.47 -13.62 -21.04
CA GLU A 62 14.85 -13.84 -19.65
C GLU A 62 15.51 -12.59 -19.03
N GLU A 63 16.23 -11.80 -19.84
CA GLU A 63 16.79 -10.51 -19.42
C GLU A 63 15.69 -9.51 -19.07
N ASP A 64 14.59 -9.47 -19.85
CA ASP A 64 13.47 -8.59 -19.54
C ASP A 64 12.77 -9.00 -18.24
N LYS A 65 12.64 -10.30 -17.98
CA LYS A 65 12.08 -10.83 -16.72
C LYS A 65 12.96 -10.46 -15.52
N ALA A 66 14.27 -10.63 -15.65
CA ALA A 66 15.22 -10.23 -14.63
C ALA A 66 15.17 -8.72 -14.37
N LYS A 67 15.10 -7.91 -15.43
CA LYS A 67 14.95 -6.45 -15.35
C LYS A 67 13.66 -6.06 -14.65
N TYR A 68 12.55 -6.73 -14.95
CA TYR A 68 11.27 -6.51 -14.29
C TYR A 68 11.35 -6.77 -12.78
N ILE A 69 11.90 -7.93 -12.38
CA ILE A 69 12.03 -8.29 -10.96
C ILE A 69 12.95 -7.31 -10.24
N HIS A 70 14.08 -6.94 -10.84
CA HIS A 70 15.01 -5.98 -10.27
C HIS A 70 14.36 -4.61 -10.09
N SER A 71 13.70 -4.10 -11.14
CA SER A 71 12.97 -2.83 -11.09
C SER A 71 11.90 -2.85 -10.01
N TYR A 72 11.17 -3.96 -9.85
CA TYR A 72 10.14 -4.05 -8.82
C TYR A 72 10.75 -4.00 -7.41
N HIS A 73 11.88 -4.67 -7.20
CA HIS A 73 12.60 -4.59 -5.93
C HIS A 73 13.14 -3.19 -5.65
N GLU A 74 13.73 -2.50 -6.64
CA GLU A 74 14.26 -1.14 -6.45
C GLU A 74 13.17 -0.12 -6.09
N HIS A 75 11.99 -0.22 -6.70
CA HIS A 75 10.93 0.78 -6.52
C HIS A 75 10.02 0.45 -5.32
N GLU A 76 9.71 -0.83 -5.11
CA GLU A 76 8.72 -1.27 -4.10
C GLU A 76 9.38 -1.94 -2.88
N GLY A 77 10.68 -2.26 -2.94
CA GLY A 77 11.38 -3.01 -1.88
C GLY A 77 10.96 -4.49 -1.78
N ILE A 78 10.22 -5.00 -2.77
CA ILE A 78 9.63 -6.34 -2.74
C ILE A 78 10.38 -7.28 -3.68
N HIS A 79 10.84 -8.41 -3.13
CA HIS A 79 11.42 -9.50 -3.90
C HIS A 79 10.34 -10.42 -4.46
N LEU A 80 10.14 -10.39 -5.78
CA LEU A 80 9.26 -11.32 -6.49
C LEU A 80 9.96 -12.67 -6.70
N ASP A 81 9.18 -13.75 -6.66
CA ASP A 81 9.63 -15.10 -7.00
C ASP A 81 9.35 -15.39 -8.49
N PRO A 82 10.39 -15.51 -9.35
CA PRO A 82 10.21 -15.76 -10.78
C PRO A 82 9.34 -16.98 -11.09
N THR A 83 9.34 -17.98 -10.22
CA THR A 83 8.59 -19.24 -10.41
C THR A 83 7.09 -19.09 -10.12
N LYS A 84 6.70 -18.00 -9.43
CA LYS A 84 5.31 -17.70 -9.07
C LYS A 84 4.69 -16.60 -9.93
N ILE A 85 5.49 -15.98 -10.80
CA ILE A 85 4.99 -14.96 -11.74
C ILE A 85 4.20 -15.66 -12.85
N GLU A 86 2.91 -15.81 -12.60
CA GLU A 86 1.96 -16.43 -13.52
C GLU A 86 0.62 -15.71 -13.42
N LYS A 87 -0.08 -15.59 -14.54
CA LYS A 87 -1.39 -14.95 -14.59
C LYS A 87 -2.43 -15.80 -13.83
N ASN A 88 -2.79 -15.38 -12.63
CA ASN A 88 -3.82 -15.99 -11.80
C ASN A 88 -4.83 -14.93 -11.32
N GLY A 89 -5.93 -14.79 -12.06
CA GLY A 89 -6.95 -13.77 -11.79
C GLY A 89 -7.65 -13.93 -10.43
N GLY A 90 -7.84 -15.16 -9.97
CA GLY A 90 -8.48 -15.46 -8.69
C GLY A 90 -7.61 -15.05 -7.51
N LEU A 91 -6.34 -15.50 -7.52
CA LEU A 91 -5.37 -15.17 -6.49
C LEU A 91 -5.07 -13.67 -6.46
N ARG A 92 -4.98 -13.03 -7.63
CA ARG A 92 -4.83 -11.57 -7.73
C ARG A 92 -6.01 -10.82 -7.11
N SER A 93 -7.24 -11.29 -7.35
CA SER A 93 -8.45 -10.67 -6.79
C SER A 93 -8.51 -10.83 -5.28
N LEU A 94 -8.14 -12.01 -4.76
CA LEU A 94 -8.02 -12.26 -3.33
C LEU A 94 -6.97 -11.34 -2.69
N ALA A 95 -5.76 -11.28 -3.26
CA ALA A 95 -4.70 -10.44 -2.74
C ALA A 95 -5.06 -8.95 -2.78
N LYS A 96 -5.78 -8.51 -3.82
CA LYS A 96 -6.33 -7.15 -3.88
C LYS A 96 -7.37 -6.91 -2.78
N LEU A 97 -8.25 -7.87 -2.51
CA LEU A 97 -9.27 -7.75 -1.46
C LEU A 97 -8.61 -7.59 -0.07
N MET A 98 -7.50 -8.27 0.18
CA MET A 98 -6.76 -8.16 1.44
C MET A 98 -6.03 -6.81 1.62
N LEU A 99 -5.89 -6.02 0.55
CA LEU A 99 -5.22 -4.72 0.56
C LEU A 99 -6.20 -3.52 0.55
N ASN A 100 -7.50 -3.77 0.36
CA ASN A 100 -8.55 -2.73 0.37
C ASN A 100 -9.08 -2.53 1.80
#